data_AF-A0A392M5L9-F1
#
_entry.id   AF-A0A392M5L9-F1
#
_cell.length_a   1.000
_cell.length_b   1.000
_cell.length_c   1.000
_cell.angle_alpha   90.00
_cell.angle_beta   90.00
_cell.angle_gamma   90.00
#
_symmetry.space_group_name_H-M   'P 1'
#
loop_
_entity.id
_entity.type
_entity.pdbx_description
1 polymer ?
#
loop_
_entity_poly.entity_id
_entity_poly.type
_entity_poly.pdbx_seq_one_letter_code
_entity_poly.pdbx_strand_id
1 'polypeptide(L)'
;NESEAIKHIVENVIRLLDKTDLFIANNPVGVESRVEDMIQLLNQDIEQSNDVLLLGMWGMGGVGKTTIAKAIYNKIGRNFEEIGISRLVERSLVTVDDKNKLRMHDLLRDMGREIIREKSPEDLEERCRLWFHEDALHVLSEQSGTKAIKGLSLKLPRANAKCFSSKAFKKMKRLRLLQLSGRKFSFHRVRE
;
A
#
# COMPACT_ATOMS: atom_id res chain seq x y z
N ASN A 1 18.59 12.40 -8.06
CA ASN A 1 18.68 12.26 -6.60
C ASN A 1 17.84 11.06 -6.18
N GLU A 2 18.42 10.10 -5.47
CA GLU A 2 17.75 8.86 -5.04
C GLU A 2 16.49 9.12 -4.20
N SER A 3 16.51 10.18 -3.39
CA SER A 3 15.36 10.58 -2.56
C SER A 3 14.11 10.91 -3.41
N GLU A 4 14.29 11.57 -4.56
CA GLU A 4 13.18 11.92 -5.46
C GLU A 4 12.62 10.68 -6.16
N ALA A 5 13.50 9.72 -6.51
CA ALA A 5 13.08 8.44 -7.09
C ALA A 5 12.28 7.60 -6.10
N ILE A 6 12.71 7.55 -4.83
CA ILE A 6 11.99 6.85 -3.75
C ILE A 6 10.62 7.48 -3.52
N LYS A 7 10.55 8.82 -3.48
CA LYS A 7 9.28 9.54 -3.32
C LYS A 7 8.30 9.20 -4.45
N HIS A 8 8.78 9.21 -5.70
CA HIS A 8 7.98 8.85 -6.86
C HIS A 8 7.49 7.39 -6.82
N ILE A 9 8.33 6.44 -6.36
CA ILE A 9 7.92 5.04 -6.16
C ILE A 9 6.84 4.93 -5.09
N VAL A 10 7.01 5.59 -3.95
CA VAL A 10 6.04 5.56 -2.84
C VAL A 10 4.69 6.15 -3.25
N GLU A 11 4.70 7.30 -3.93
CA GLU A 11 3.49 7.94 -4.45
C GLU A 11 2.74 7.05 -5.45
N ASN A 12 3.48 6.36 -6.34
CA ASN A 12 2.89 5.40 -7.27
C ASN A 12 2.27 4.22 -6.53
N VAL A 13 2.97 3.59 -5.59
CA VAL A 13 2.43 2.45 -4.83
C VAL A 13 1.19 2.85 -4.02
N ILE A 14 1.16 4.04 -3.41
CA ILE A 14 -0.01 4.52 -2.68
C ILE A 14 -1.22 4.69 -3.62
N ARG A 15 -1.02 5.28 -4.81
CA ARG A 15 -2.08 5.42 -5.82
C ARG A 15 -2.61 4.08 -6.32
N LEU A 16 -1.75 3.07 -6.41
CA LEU A 16 -2.15 1.70 -6.78
C LEU A 16 -3.01 1.04 -5.70
N LEU A 17 -2.79 1.36 -4.42
CA LEU A 17 -3.47 0.68 -3.31
C LEU A 17 -4.76 1.38 -2.83
N ASP A 18 -4.93 2.67 -3.10
CA ASP A 18 -6.04 3.48 -2.57
C ASP A 18 -7.20 3.65 -3.58
N LYS A 19 -7.39 2.67 -4.49
CA LYS A 19 -8.41 2.81 -5.55
C LYS A 19 -9.80 2.48 -5.02
N THR A 20 -10.64 3.52 -4.95
CA THR A 20 -12.09 3.40 -4.73
C THR A 20 -12.78 3.56 -6.07
N ASP A 21 -13.70 2.66 -6.41
CA ASP A 21 -14.51 2.79 -7.63
C ASP A 21 -15.24 4.14 -7.62
N LEU A 22 -15.18 4.85 -8.74
CA LEU A 22 -15.89 6.13 -8.87
C LEU A 22 -17.38 5.85 -8.95
N PHE A 23 -18.17 6.57 -8.14
CA PHE A 23 -19.63 6.40 -8.13
C PHE A 23 -20.24 6.69 -9.50
N ILE A 24 -21.05 5.73 -9.97
CA ILE A 24 -21.87 5.76 -11.17
C ILE A 24 -23.26 5.22 -10.78
N ALA A 25 -24.33 5.77 -11.35
CA ALA A 25 -25.69 5.27 -11.12
C ALA A 25 -25.82 3.80 -11.54
N ASN A 26 -26.70 3.03 -10.88
CA ASN A 26 -26.91 1.64 -11.24
C ASN A 26 -27.51 1.53 -12.66
N ASN A 27 -26.86 0.73 -13.51
CA ASN A 27 -27.31 0.36 -14.86
C ASN A 27 -27.71 1.53 -15.79
N PRO A 28 -26.82 2.51 -16.06
CA PRO A 28 -27.13 3.63 -16.92
C PRO A 28 -27.19 3.20 -18.39
N VAL A 29 -28.32 3.46 -19.05
CA VAL A 29 -28.58 3.02 -20.44
C VAL A 29 -27.54 3.61 -21.40
N GLY A 30 -26.93 2.75 -22.21
CA GLY A 30 -26.00 3.14 -23.27
C GLY A 30 -24.62 3.62 -22.80
N VAL A 31 -24.31 3.55 -21.50
CA VAL A 31 -22.95 3.84 -20.99
C VAL A 31 -22.01 2.68 -21.30
N GLU A 32 -22.45 1.44 -21.06
CA GLU A 32 -21.58 0.26 -21.23
C GLU A 32 -21.06 0.13 -22.67
N SER A 33 -21.93 0.28 -23.68
CA SER A 33 -21.54 0.22 -25.09
C SER A 33 -20.52 1.31 -25.45
N ARG A 34 -20.74 2.54 -24.99
CA ARG A 34 -19.80 3.66 -25.24
C ARG A 34 -18.46 3.48 -24.55
N VAL A 35 -18.45 2.83 -23.39
CA VAL A 35 -17.21 2.50 -22.66
C VAL A 35 -16.44 1.43 -23.43
N GLU A 36 -17.11 0.41 -23.96
CA GLU A 36 -16.47 -0.64 -24.75
C GLU A 36 -15.86 -0.10 -26.05
N ASP A 37 -16.61 0.72 -26.79
CA ASP A 37 -16.11 1.39 -27.99
C ASP A 37 -14.85 2.21 -27.69
N MET A 38 -14.87 2.98 -26.58
CA MET A 38 -13.72 3.81 -26.18
C MET A 38 -12.52 2.97 -25.73
N ILE A 39 -12.72 1.86 -25.02
CA ILE A 39 -11.62 0.98 -24.62
C ILE A 39 -10.97 0.32 -25.84
N GLN A 40 -11.75 -0.08 -26.84
CA GLN A 40 -11.22 -0.62 -28.08
C GLN A 40 -10.31 0.39 -28.80
N LEU A 41 -10.74 1.66 -28.87
CA LEU A 41 -9.93 2.75 -29.43
C LEU A 41 -8.64 2.96 -28.62
N LEU A 42 -8.74 2.99 -27.29
CA LEU A 42 -7.57 3.16 -26.42
C LEU A 42 -6.56 2.02 -26.55
N ASN A 43 -7.01 0.77 -26.63
CA ASN A 43 -6.11 -0.38 -26.76
C ASN A 43 -5.35 -0.38 -28.10
N GLN A 44 -5.96 0.13 -29.18
CA GLN A 44 -5.28 0.27 -30.48
C GLN A 44 -4.08 1.22 -30.40
N ASP A 45 -4.19 2.30 -29.61
CA ASP A 45 -3.15 3.32 -29.45
C ASP A 45 -2.11 2.95 -28.37
N ILE A 46 -2.52 2.26 -27.30
CA ILE A 46 -1.64 1.87 -26.17
C ILE A 46 -0.61 0.82 -26.59
N GLU A 47 -0.97 -0.10 -27.48
CA GLU A 47 -0.04 -1.17 -27.92
C GLU A 47 1.10 -0.65 -28.82
N GLN A 48 1.01 0.59 -29.33
CA GLN A 48 1.90 1.12 -30.36
C GLN A 48 2.84 2.24 -29.88
N SER A 49 2.63 2.80 -28.68
CA SER A 49 3.40 3.97 -28.23
C SER A 49 3.65 4.02 -26.73
N ASN A 50 4.85 4.50 -26.35
CA ASN A 50 5.18 4.88 -24.97
C ASN A 50 4.77 6.33 -24.62
N ASP A 51 4.12 7.05 -25.54
CA ASP A 51 3.70 8.44 -25.34
C ASP A 51 2.40 8.55 -24.52
N VAL A 52 2.26 9.70 -23.85
CA VAL A 52 1.07 9.99 -23.05
C VAL A 52 -0.09 10.38 -23.96
N LEU A 53 -1.15 9.57 -23.97
CA LEU A 53 -2.40 9.87 -24.67
C LEU A 53 -3.34 10.72 -23.81
N LEU A 54 -3.74 11.89 -24.33
CA LEU A 54 -4.72 12.79 -23.72
C LEU A 54 -6.07 12.66 -24.44
N LEU A 55 -7.06 12.05 -23.79
CA LEU A 55 -8.42 11.90 -24.33
C LEU A 55 -9.32 13.07 -23.88
N GLY A 56 -9.77 13.87 -24.84
CA GLY A 56 -10.73 14.95 -24.61
C GLY A 56 -12.17 14.52 -24.83
N MET A 57 -13.04 14.71 -23.83
CA MET A 57 -14.48 14.45 -23.95
C MET A 57 -15.27 15.75 -24.02
N TRP A 58 -15.93 16.03 -25.15
CA TRP A 58 -16.70 17.25 -25.38
C TRP A 58 -18.20 17.00 -25.63
N GLY A 59 -19.05 18.00 -25.40
CA GLY A 59 -20.49 17.93 -25.70
C GLY A 59 -21.37 18.72 -24.72
N MET A 60 -22.69 18.76 -24.97
CA MET A 60 -23.68 19.48 -24.14
C MET A 60 -23.68 19.04 -22.65
N GLY A 61 -24.12 19.93 -21.76
CA GLY A 61 -24.31 19.60 -20.34
C GLY A 61 -25.28 18.43 -20.14
N GLY A 62 -25.06 17.60 -19.12
CA GLY A 62 -25.97 16.49 -18.79
C GLY A 62 -25.88 15.23 -19.67
N VAL A 63 -25.15 15.25 -20.79
CA VAL A 63 -25.03 14.10 -21.74
C VAL A 63 -24.28 12.88 -21.18
N GLY A 64 -23.79 12.94 -19.94
CA GLY A 64 -23.10 11.83 -19.29
C GLY A 64 -21.60 11.72 -19.57
N LYS A 65 -20.93 12.80 -20.02
CA LYS A 65 -19.46 12.81 -20.24
C LYS A 65 -18.69 12.32 -19.02
N THR A 66 -18.91 12.96 -17.87
CA THR A 66 -18.27 12.56 -16.61
C THR A 66 -18.63 11.13 -16.22
N THR A 67 -19.84 10.67 -16.53
CA THR A 67 -20.29 9.30 -16.25
C THR A 67 -19.50 8.28 -17.08
N ILE A 68 -19.32 8.52 -18.38
CA ILE A 68 -18.54 7.65 -19.26
C ILE A 68 -17.05 7.67 -18.85
N ALA A 69 -16.48 8.84 -18.54
CA ALA A 69 -15.10 8.95 -18.07
C ALA A 69 -14.85 8.11 -16.79
N LYS A 70 -15.77 8.20 -15.83
CA LYS A 70 -15.73 7.39 -14.60
C LYS A 70 -15.86 5.89 -14.90
N ALA A 71 -16.74 5.52 -15.83
CA ALA A 71 -16.96 4.12 -16.20
C ALA A 71 -15.73 3.52 -16.89
N ILE A 72 -15.09 4.27 -17.82
CA ILE A 72 -13.81 3.89 -18.42
C ILE A 72 -12.75 3.72 -17.32
N TYR A 73 -12.61 4.70 -16.42
CA TYR A 73 -11.66 4.62 -15.31
C TYR A 73 -11.89 3.39 -14.42
N ASN A 74 -13.13 3.06 -14.08
CA ASN A 74 -13.43 1.88 -13.27
C ASN A 74 -13.12 0.58 -14.04
N LYS A 75 -13.34 0.54 -15.38
CA LYS A 75 -13.18 -0.67 -16.21
C LYS A 75 -11.71 -0.97 -16.56
N ILE A 76 -10.92 0.03 -16.96
CA ILE A 76 -9.49 -0.15 -17.34
C ILE A 76 -8.49 0.39 -16.31
N GLY A 77 -8.97 1.05 -15.27
CA GLY A 77 -8.12 1.62 -14.22
C GLY A 77 -7.16 0.60 -13.61
N ARG A 78 -7.58 -0.66 -13.50
CA ARG A 78 -6.77 -1.76 -12.94
C ARG A 78 -5.63 -2.19 -13.87
N ASN A 79 -5.77 -2.06 -15.19
CA ASN A 79 -4.73 -2.45 -16.15
C ASN A 79 -3.50 -1.54 -16.03
N PHE A 80 -3.69 -0.27 -15.66
CA PHE A 80 -2.56 0.63 -15.34
C PHE A 80 -1.77 0.16 -14.10
N GLU A 81 -2.36 -0.65 -13.23
CA GLU A 81 -1.73 -1.18 -12.01
C GLU A 81 -0.86 -2.40 -12.31
N GLU A 82 -1.30 -3.26 -13.23
CA GLU A 82 -0.49 -4.34 -13.77
C GLU A 82 0.78 -3.79 -14.41
N ILE A 83 0.69 -2.71 -15.19
CA ILE A 83 1.85 -1.99 -15.72
C ILE A 83 2.74 -1.46 -14.59
N GLY A 84 2.14 -0.91 -13.53
CA GLY A 84 2.87 -0.41 -12.36
C GLY A 84 3.69 -1.49 -11.66
N ILE A 85 3.07 -2.63 -11.33
CA ILE A 85 3.74 -3.75 -10.66
C ILE A 85 4.76 -4.40 -11.59
N SER A 86 4.43 -4.62 -12.87
CA SER A 86 5.36 -5.17 -13.87
C SER A 86 6.61 -4.31 -14.00
N ARG A 87 6.48 -2.98 -14.03
CA ARG A 87 7.65 -2.07 -14.04
C ARG A 87 8.47 -2.13 -12.76
N LEU A 88 7.85 -2.37 -11.60
CA LEU A 88 8.60 -2.58 -10.35
C LEU A 88 9.35 -3.93 -10.37
N VAL A 89 8.78 -4.96 -11.02
CA VAL A 89 9.42 -6.28 -11.23
C VAL A 89 10.56 -6.19 -12.23
N GLU A 90 10.36 -5.54 -13.38
CA GLU A 90 11.39 -5.30 -14.41
C GLU A 90 12.60 -4.54 -13.86
N ARG A 91 12.36 -3.62 -12.92
CA ARG A 91 13.41 -2.85 -12.25
C ARG A 91 14.01 -3.56 -11.03
N SER A 92 13.63 -4.81 -10.78
CA SER A 92 14.08 -5.61 -9.62
C SER A 92 13.80 -4.94 -8.26
N LEU A 93 12.80 -4.05 -8.20
CA LEU A 93 12.43 -3.36 -6.96
C LEU A 93 11.51 -4.24 -6.10
N VAL A 94 10.69 -5.04 -6.77
CA VAL A 94 9.82 -6.04 -6.15
C VAL A 94 9.90 -7.35 -6.92
N THR A 95 9.56 -8.45 -6.26
CA THR A 95 9.42 -9.76 -6.88
C THR A 95 8.07 -10.35 -6.48
N VAL A 96 7.50 -11.19 -7.34
CA VAL A 96 6.30 -11.99 -7.01
C VAL A 96 6.77 -13.43 -6.85
N ASP A 97 6.56 -14.02 -5.67
CA ASP A 97 6.93 -15.42 -5.44
C ASP A 97 5.92 -16.41 -6.05
N ASP A 98 6.26 -17.70 -6.01
CA ASP A 98 5.45 -18.82 -6.50
C ASP A 98 4.06 -18.93 -5.84
N LYS A 99 3.82 -18.16 -4.76
CA LYS A 99 2.56 -18.09 -4.01
C LYS A 99 1.83 -16.78 -4.26
N ASN A 100 2.16 -16.08 -5.34
CA ASN A 100 1.64 -14.75 -5.70
C ASN A 100 1.83 -13.71 -4.60
N LYS A 101 2.90 -13.82 -3.78
CA LYS A 101 3.21 -12.78 -2.80
C LYS A 101 4.21 -11.80 -3.36
N LEU A 102 3.83 -10.53 -3.29
CA LEU A 102 4.71 -9.42 -3.56
C LEU A 102 5.76 -9.31 -2.44
N ARG A 103 7.03 -9.30 -2.82
CA ARG A 103 8.19 -9.13 -1.95
C ARG A 103 8.98 -7.92 -2.43
N MET A 104 9.39 -7.06 -1.50
CA MET A 104 10.36 -6.02 -1.82
C MET A 104 11.76 -6.63 -1.87
N HIS A 105 12.60 -6.22 -2.82
CA HIS A 105 14.01 -6.63 -2.87
C HIS A 105 14.70 -6.36 -1.52
N ASP A 106 15.57 -7.26 -1.07
CA ASP A 106 16.17 -7.19 0.28
C ASP A 106 16.92 -5.87 0.49
N LEU A 107 17.70 -5.40 -0.51
CA LEU A 107 18.39 -4.11 -0.43
C LEU A 107 17.44 -2.92 -0.19
N LEU A 108 16.33 -2.82 -0.93
CA LEU A 108 15.35 -1.73 -0.74
C LEU A 108 14.64 -1.84 0.60
N ARG A 109 14.36 -3.07 1.03
CA ARG A 109 13.76 -3.34 2.34
C ARG A 109 14.69 -2.87 3.45
N ASP A 110 15.98 -3.15 3.34
CA ASP A 110 16.99 -2.83 4.35
C ASP A 110 17.29 -1.32 4.34
N MET A 111 17.43 -0.70 3.16
CA MET A 111 17.49 0.76 3.03
C MET A 111 16.29 1.44 3.68
N GLY A 112 15.07 0.97 3.41
CA GLY A 112 13.86 1.53 4.03
C GLY A 112 13.83 1.40 5.55
N ARG A 113 14.42 0.33 6.11
CA ARG A 113 14.60 0.15 7.56
C ARG A 113 15.62 1.13 8.12
N GLU A 114 16.77 1.28 7.46
CA GLU A 114 17.83 2.18 7.90
C GLU A 114 17.42 3.65 7.82
N ILE A 115 16.68 4.08 6.79
CA ILE A 115 16.12 5.45 6.72
C ILE A 115 15.26 5.77 7.96
N ILE A 116 14.48 4.80 8.45
CA ILE A 116 13.64 4.98 9.64
C ILE A 116 14.50 5.01 10.90
N ARG A 117 15.57 4.20 10.95
CA ARG A 117 16.52 4.15 12.04
C ARG A 117 17.30 5.46 12.16
N GLU A 118 17.81 5.99 11.05
CA GLU A 118 18.59 7.23 11.01
C GLU A 118 17.80 8.46 11.45
N LYS A 119 16.48 8.49 11.22
CA LYS A 119 15.63 9.58 11.70
C LYS A 119 15.57 9.68 13.22
N SER A 120 15.76 8.57 13.92
CA SER A 120 15.77 8.52 15.39
C SER A 120 16.71 7.40 15.84
N PRO A 121 18.04 7.62 15.84
CA PRO A 121 19.03 6.57 16.03
C PRO A 121 18.98 5.93 17.42
N GLU A 122 18.71 6.74 18.44
CA GLU A 122 18.72 6.34 19.84
C GLU A 122 17.29 6.20 20.40
N ASP A 123 16.38 7.07 19.98
CA ASP A 123 15.02 7.13 20.53
C ASP A 123 14.05 6.19 19.81
N LEU A 124 13.90 4.98 20.34
CA LEU A 124 12.95 3.99 19.80
C LEU A 124 11.49 4.48 19.87
N GLU A 125 11.18 5.29 20.87
CA GLU A 125 9.85 5.88 21.08
C GLU A 125 9.43 6.85 19.97
N GLU A 126 10.38 7.51 19.32
CA GLU A 126 10.14 8.51 18.26
C GLU A 126 10.11 7.90 16.86
N ARG A 127 10.57 6.64 16.71
CA ARG A 127 10.54 5.93 15.43
C ARG A 127 9.10 5.69 14.99
N CYS A 128 8.83 6.01 13.72
CA CYS A 128 7.51 5.75 13.16
C CYS A 128 7.22 4.26 12.93
N ARG A 129 8.25 3.41 12.85
CA ARG A 129 8.13 1.96 12.69
C ARG A 129 9.27 1.22 13.39
N LEU A 130 8.94 0.11 14.07
CA LEU A 130 9.90 -0.79 14.70
C LEU A 130 9.95 -2.12 13.93
N TRP A 131 10.99 -2.27 13.10
CA TRP A 131 11.17 -3.40 12.20
C TRP A 131 12.06 -4.52 12.75
N PHE A 132 12.94 -4.16 13.69
CA PHE A 132 13.81 -5.10 14.40
C PHE A 132 13.07 -5.62 15.62
N HIS A 133 13.25 -6.91 15.89
CA HIS A 133 12.48 -7.60 16.91
C HIS A 133 12.84 -7.08 18.30
N GLU A 134 14.12 -6.81 18.51
CA GLU A 134 14.74 -6.36 19.74
C GLU A 134 14.18 -4.99 20.14
N ASP A 135 14.11 -4.05 19.19
CA ASP A 135 13.53 -2.72 19.40
C ASP A 135 12.05 -2.81 19.82
N ALA A 136 11.27 -3.62 19.10
CA ALA A 136 9.86 -3.81 19.40
C ALA A 136 9.65 -4.49 20.77
N LEU A 137 10.53 -5.43 21.12
CA LEU A 137 10.51 -6.07 22.44
C LEU A 137 10.83 -5.08 23.55
N HIS A 138 11.84 -4.24 23.38
CA HIS A 138 12.23 -3.23 24.37
C HIS A 138 11.07 -2.28 24.66
N VAL A 139 10.52 -1.65 23.60
CA VAL A 139 9.42 -0.68 23.73
C VAL A 139 8.17 -1.28 24.36
N LEU A 140 7.85 -2.55 24.07
CA LEU A 140 6.70 -3.21 24.67
C LEU A 140 6.95 -3.69 26.11
N SER A 141 8.19 -4.08 26.44
CA SER A 141 8.55 -4.51 27.80
C SER A 141 8.53 -3.32 28.76
N GLU A 142 9.10 -2.19 28.33
CA GLU A 142 9.14 -0.93 29.09
C GLU A 142 7.83 -0.15 29.03
N GLN A 143 6.86 -0.57 28.21
CA GLN A 143 5.60 0.16 27.95
C GLN A 143 5.84 1.62 27.54
N SER A 144 6.94 1.86 26.81
CA SER A 144 7.40 3.20 26.43
C SER A 144 6.82 3.69 25.11
N GLY A 145 6.14 2.84 24.35
CA GLY A 145 5.69 3.20 22.99
C GLY A 145 4.74 4.40 22.94
N THR A 146 4.87 5.20 21.89
CA THR A 146 4.20 6.49 21.76
C THR A 146 3.28 6.56 20.55
N LYS A 147 2.60 7.70 20.36
CA LYS A 147 1.82 8.01 19.16
C LYS A 147 2.67 8.08 17.88
N ALA A 148 4.00 8.16 17.96
CA ALA A 148 4.87 8.20 16.79
C ALA A 148 4.87 6.83 16.07
N ILE A 149 4.82 5.74 16.84
CA ILE A 149 4.83 4.37 16.34
C ILE A 149 3.52 4.08 15.59
N LYS A 150 3.67 3.84 14.28
CA LYS A 150 2.59 3.48 13.35
C LYS A 150 2.66 2.03 12.90
N GLY A 151 3.85 1.42 12.99
CA GLY A 151 4.10 0.04 12.57
C GLY A 151 4.99 -0.71 13.55
N LEU A 152 4.66 -1.96 13.85
CA LEU A 152 5.43 -2.78 14.77
C LEU A 152 5.52 -4.23 14.27
N SER A 153 6.72 -4.81 14.30
CA SER A 153 6.99 -6.18 13.87
C SER A 153 7.54 -7.02 15.02
N LEU A 154 6.82 -8.07 15.40
CA LEU A 154 7.25 -9.03 16.43
C LEU A 154 7.45 -10.41 15.82
N LYS A 155 8.61 -10.99 16.10
CA LYS A 155 8.86 -12.42 15.88
C LYS A 155 8.69 -13.12 17.23
N LEU A 156 7.71 -14.00 17.36
CA LEU A 156 7.48 -14.75 18.60
C LEU A 156 7.97 -16.18 18.40
N PRO A 157 9.20 -16.53 18.81
CA PRO A 157 9.70 -17.89 18.69
C PRO A 157 8.91 -18.86 19.57
N ARG A 158 8.72 -20.09 19.10
CA ARG A 158 7.92 -21.16 19.74
C ARG A 158 8.31 -21.47 21.19
N ALA A 159 9.56 -21.20 21.58
CA ALA A 159 10.08 -21.54 22.89
C ALA A 159 9.81 -20.48 23.96
N ASN A 160 9.53 -19.22 23.57
CA ASN A 160 9.37 -18.10 24.51
C ASN A 160 8.05 -17.38 24.23
N ALA A 161 6.98 -17.84 24.86
CA ALA A 161 5.69 -17.14 24.89
C ALA A 161 5.81 -15.87 25.73
N LYS A 162 6.43 -14.82 25.16
CA LYS A 162 6.46 -13.50 25.77
C LYS A 162 5.09 -12.85 25.54
N CYS A 163 4.26 -12.82 26.59
CA CYS A 163 2.97 -12.15 26.56
C CYS A 163 3.16 -10.66 26.85
N PHE A 164 2.54 -9.81 26.03
CA PHE A 164 2.49 -8.37 26.26
C PHE A 164 1.12 -7.96 26.78
N SER A 165 1.10 -7.12 27.79
CA SER A 165 -0.13 -6.51 28.27
C SER A 165 -0.71 -5.59 27.20
N SER A 166 -2.05 -5.55 27.07
CA SER A 166 -2.73 -4.54 26.25
C SER A 166 -2.36 -3.12 26.65
N LYS A 167 -1.93 -2.90 27.91
CA LYS A 167 -1.41 -1.63 28.42
C LYS A 167 -0.20 -1.12 27.64
N ALA A 168 0.65 -2.01 27.12
CA ALA A 168 1.83 -1.63 26.33
C ALA A 168 1.46 -0.90 25.02
N PHE A 169 0.26 -1.15 24.48
CA PHE A 169 -0.22 -0.52 23.25
C PHE A 169 -1.07 0.73 23.50
N LYS A 170 -1.47 1.00 24.76
CA LYS A 170 -2.43 2.06 25.11
C LYS A 170 -2.03 3.46 24.62
N LYS A 171 -0.72 3.75 24.63
CA LYS A 171 -0.15 5.04 24.19
C LYS A 171 0.11 5.11 22.68
N MET A 172 0.10 3.98 21.96
CA MET A 172 0.38 3.88 20.52
C MET A 172 -0.87 4.15 19.66
N LYS A 173 -1.50 5.30 19.87
CA LYS A 173 -2.81 5.64 19.26
C LYS A 173 -2.82 5.74 17.73
N ARG A 174 -1.65 5.72 17.07
CA ARG A 174 -1.52 5.76 15.60
C ARG A 174 -1.01 4.45 15.01
N LEU A 175 -0.94 3.38 15.79
CA LEU A 175 -0.58 2.06 15.30
C LEU A 175 -1.60 1.58 14.27
N ARG A 176 -1.14 1.31 13.05
CA ARG A 176 -1.96 0.86 11.91
C ARG A 176 -1.45 -0.45 11.31
N LEU A 177 -0.20 -0.80 11.59
CA LEU A 177 0.42 -2.04 11.11
C LEU A 177 1.00 -2.80 12.29
N LEU A 178 0.48 -4.00 12.54
CA LEU A 178 1.03 -4.93 13.53
C LEU A 178 1.33 -6.25 12.84
N GLN A 179 2.61 -6.52 12.63
CA GLN A 179 3.07 -7.76 12.03
C GLN A 179 3.51 -8.73 13.12
N LEU A 180 2.87 -9.90 13.13
CA LEU A 180 3.10 -10.93 14.12
C LEU A 180 3.55 -12.20 13.40
N SER A 181 4.79 -12.60 13.64
CA SER A 181 5.42 -13.75 12.99
C SER A 181 5.64 -14.86 14.01
N GLY A 182 4.77 -15.87 13.97
CA GLY A 182 4.70 -16.99 14.93
C GLY A 182 3.27 -17.52 14.95
N ARG A 183 3.04 -18.84 14.91
CA ARG A 183 1.67 -19.40 14.84
C ARG A 183 0.97 -19.32 16.22
N LYS A 184 -0.33 -18.95 16.17
CA LYS A 184 -1.37 -18.88 17.22
C LYS A 184 -1.28 -17.73 18.24
N PHE A 185 -2.28 -16.86 18.20
CA PHE A 185 -2.69 -15.98 19.31
C PHE A 185 -3.93 -16.56 19.97
N SER A 186 -3.94 -16.63 21.30
CA SER A 186 -5.14 -16.83 22.12
C SER A 186 -5.42 -15.52 22.85
N PHE A 187 -6.41 -14.76 22.37
CA PHE A 187 -6.89 -13.57 23.05
C PHE A 187 -7.65 -13.98 24.32
N HIS A 188 -7.10 -13.66 25.49
CA HIS A 188 -7.85 -13.70 26.74
C HIS A 188 -8.41 -12.30 27.02
N ARG A 189 -9.73 -12.18 26.96
CA ARG A 189 -10.48 -10.97 27.30
C ARG A 189 -10.34 -10.71 28.80
N VAL A 190 -9.50 -9.76 29.20
CA VAL A 190 -9.56 -9.20 30.55
C VAL A 190 -10.63 -8.12 30.52
N ARG A 191 -11.73 -8.37 31.23
CA ARG A 191 -12.73 -7.34 31.55
C ARG A 191 -12.10 -6.40 32.57
N GLU A 192 -12.04 -5.10 32.25
CA GLU A 192 -12.11 -4.06 33.29
C GLU A 192 -13.58 -3.85 33.65
#